data_AF-A0A8J8E4S0-F1
#
_entry.id   AF-A0A8J8E4S0-F1
#
_cell.length_a   1.000
_cell.length_b   1.000
_cell.length_c   1.000
_cell.angle_alpha   90.00
_cell.angle_beta   90.00
_cell.angle_gamma   90.00
#
_symmetry.space_group_name_H-M   'P 1'
#
loop_
_entity.id
_entity.type
_entity.pdbx_description
1 polymer ?
#
loop_
_entity_poly.entity_id
_entity_poly.type
_entity_poly.pdbx_seq_one_letter_code
_entity_poly.pdbx_strand_id
1 'polypeptide(L)'
;MGEYKHLGPLAWEIITARLGEVLFVKNRTRPFFKENPRTGEVELVIPLKSLNRLEREVLKAVGYSPQPVRVGDGVVIAFVIPANEGIAIDPHLPELILKAYHGS
;
A
#
# COMPACT_ATOMS: atom_id res chain seq x y z
N MET A 1 9.46 -17.16 -5.34
CA MET A 1 8.04 -17.46 -5.61
C MET A 1 7.43 -17.83 -4.27
N GLY A 2 6.57 -16.96 -3.71
CA GLY A 2 6.28 -16.91 -2.27
C GLY A 2 5.62 -18.18 -1.71
N GLU A 3 6.12 -18.65 -0.57
CA GLU A 3 5.66 -19.84 0.17
C GLU A 3 4.20 -19.74 0.69
N TYR A 4 3.54 -18.58 0.51
CA TYR A 4 2.26 -18.26 1.12
C TYR A 4 1.23 -17.64 0.17
N LYS A 5 1.08 -18.20 -1.05
CA LYS A 5 0.05 -17.76 -2.02
C LYS A 5 -1.38 -17.74 -1.45
N HIS A 6 -1.68 -18.58 -0.46
CA HIS A 6 -2.97 -18.65 0.21
C HIS A 6 -3.29 -17.44 1.11
N LEU A 7 -2.31 -16.58 1.40
CA LEU A 7 -2.52 -15.34 2.17
C LEU A 7 -2.97 -14.15 1.30
N GLY A 8 -3.07 -14.32 -0.02
CA GLY A 8 -3.55 -13.29 -0.95
C GLY A 8 -4.85 -12.62 -0.50
N PRO A 9 -5.92 -13.38 -0.16
CA PRO A 9 -7.18 -12.79 0.31
C PRO A 9 -7.03 -11.94 1.58
N LEU A 10 -6.19 -12.37 2.53
CA LEU A 10 -5.96 -11.60 3.75
C LEU A 10 -5.16 -10.32 3.48
N ALA A 11 -4.16 -10.39 2.59
CA ALA A 11 -3.43 -9.22 2.15
C ALA A 11 -4.36 -8.21 1.45
N TRP A 12 -5.28 -8.70 0.63
CA TRP A 12 -6.32 -7.89 -0.01
C TRP A 12 -7.19 -7.17 1.03
N GLU A 13 -7.70 -7.88 2.04
CA GLU A 13 -8.51 -7.28 3.11
C GLU A 13 -7.74 -6.18 3.85
N ILE A 14 -6.46 -6.43 4.19
CA ILE A 14 -5.60 -5.45 4.84
C ILE A 14 -5.44 -4.20 3.98
N ILE A 15 -5.15 -4.34 2.68
CA ILE A 15 -4.92 -3.21 1.79
C ILE A 15 -6.21 -2.40 1.61
N THR A 16 -7.34 -3.09 1.42
CA THR A 16 -8.66 -2.46 1.25
C THR A 16 -9.09 -1.71 2.51
N ALA A 17 -8.84 -2.27 3.70
CA ALA A 17 -9.08 -1.57 4.96
C ALA A 17 -8.23 -0.29 5.07
N ARG A 18 -6.96 -0.33 4.65
CA ARG A 18 -6.08 0.85 4.65
C ARG A 18 -6.47 1.89 3.61
N LEU A 19 -7.04 1.48 2.48
CA LEU A 19 -7.64 2.40 1.50
C LEU A 19 -8.81 3.18 2.10
N GLY A 20 -9.63 2.58 2.96
CA GLY A 20 -10.70 3.28 3.67
C GLY A 20 -10.22 4.37 4.64
N GLU A 21 -8.94 4.33 5.05
CA GLU A 21 -8.34 5.25 6.02
C GLU A 21 -7.38 6.27 5.40
N VAL A 22 -7.22 6.23 4.07
CA VAL A 22 -6.19 6.94 3.30
C VAL A 22 -6.37 8.45 3.32
N LEU A 23 -5.25 9.18 3.31
CA LEU A 23 -5.21 10.64 3.22
C LEU A 23 -4.65 11.09 1.86
N PHE A 24 -5.15 12.22 1.36
CA PHE A 24 -4.57 12.91 0.20
C PHE A 24 -3.31 13.72 0.51
N VAL A 25 -2.94 13.79 1.79
CA VAL A 25 -1.73 14.45 2.26
C VAL A 25 -0.78 13.42 2.86
N LYS A 26 0.51 13.58 2.61
CA LYS A 26 1.53 12.67 3.15
C LYS A 26 1.46 12.64 4.67
N ASN A 27 1.47 11.44 5.25
CA ASN A 27 1.34 11.26 6.68
C ASN A 27 2.34 10.22 7.21
N ARG A 28 2.85 10.43 8.43
CA ARG A 28 3.89 9.55 9.00
C ARG A 28 3.33 8.29 9.66
N THR A 29 2.03 8.26 9.96
CA THR A 29 1.39 7.19 10.75
C THR A 29 0.12 6.66 10.13
N ARG A 30 -0.46 7.35 9.15
CA ARG A 30 -1.66 6.93 8.43
C ARG A 30 -1.37 6.64 6.96
N PRO A 31 -2.13 5.75 6.31
CA PRO A 31 -2.02 5.53 4.88
C PRO A 31 -2.25 6.83 4.09
N PHE A 32 -1.55 7.00 2.98
CA PHE A 32 -1.71 8.17 2.12
C PHE A 32 -1.42 7.86 0.65
N PHE A 33 -1.97 8.69 -0.24
CA PHE A 33 -1.62 8.67 -1.65
C PHE A 33 -0.39 9.50 -1.94
N LYS A 34 0.42 9.01 -2.87
CA LYS A 34 1.58 9.72 -3.40
C LYS A 34 1.67 9.44 -4.90
N GLU A 35 1.95 10.46 -5.68
CA GLU A 35 2.39 10.26 -7.06
C GLU A 35 3.90 10.03 -7.09
N ASN A 36 4.32 9.00 -7.82
CA ASN A 36 5.72 8.76 -8.11
C ASN A 36 6.20 9.82 -9.12
N PRO A 37 7.14 10.71 -8.76
CA PRO A 37 7.53 11.80 -9.65
C PRO A 37 8.29 11.34 -10.90
N ARG A 38 8.77 10.09 -10.93
CA ARG A 38 9.48 9.54 -12.09
C ARG A 38 8.54 8.89 -13.09
N THR A 39 7.54 8.14 -12.60
CA THR A 39 6.61 7.37 -13.45
C THR A 39 5.26 8.06 -13.65
N GLY A 40 4.92 9.03 -12.81
CA GLY A 40 3.60 9.65 -12.76
C GLY A 40 2.53 8.75 -12.13
N GLU A 41 2.91 7.58 -11.61
CA GLU A 41 1.97 6.59 -11.10
C GLU A 41 1.50 6.93 -9.69
N VAL A 42 0.21 6.69 -9.43
CA VAL A 42 -0.36 6.78 -8.09
C VAL A 42 0.11 5.58 -7.27
N GLU A 43 0.65 5.84 -6.09
CA GLU A 43 1.08 4.86 -5.12
C GLU A 43 0.24 5.02 -3.85
N LEU A 44 -0.28 3.89 -3.35
CA LEU A 44 -0.77 3.80 -1.98
C LEU A 44 0.42 3.53 -1.06
N VAL A 45 0.67 4.44 -0.11
CA VAL A 45 1.71 4.29 0.90
C VAL A 45 1.08 3.90 2.22
N ILE A 46 1.49 2.76 2.79
CA ILE A 46 1.01 2.24 4.07
C ILE A 46 2.18 2.24 5.07
N PRO A 47 2.32 3.25 5.95
CA PRO A 47 3.36 3.29 6.97
C PRO A 47 3.33 2.05 7.87
N LEU A 48 4.48 1.50 8.25
CA LEU A 48 4.52 0.35 9.16
C LEU A 48 3.85 0.62 10.52
N LYS A 49 3.78 1.90 10.93
CA LYS A 49 3.09 2.33 12.16
C LYS A 49 1.57 2.22 12.08
N SER A 50 0.98 2.16 10.89
CA SER A 50 -0.45 1.93 10.71
C SER A 50 -0.81 0.44 10.71
N LEU A 51 0.17 -0.45 10.93
CA LEU A 51 -0.01 -1.89 10.83
C LEU A 51 0.40 -2.58 12.12
N ASN A 52 -0.37 -3.59 12.52
CA ASN A 52 0.03 -4.49 13.60
C ASN A 52 1.11 -5.47 13.13
N ARG A 53 1.63 -6.33 14.01
CA ARG A 53 2.70 -7.28 13.64
C ARG A 53 2.23 -8.30 12.60
N LEU A 54 1.03 -8.84 12.74
CA LEU A 54 0.48 -9.85 11.83
C LEU A 54 0.30 -9.28 10.42
N GLU A 55 -0.30 -8.11 10.30
CA GLU A 55 -0.54 -7.46 9.01
C GLU A 55 0.78 -7.22 8.25
N ARG A 56 1.83 -6.82 8.96
CA ARG A 56 3.17 -6.64 8.36
C ARG A 56 3.74 -7.93 7.81
N GLU A 57 3.59 -9.04 8.54
CA GLU A 57 4.09 -10.34 8.09
C GLU A 57 3.27 -10.89 6.92
N VAL A 58 1.95 -10.66 6.89
CA VAL A 58 1.09 -11.03 5.75
C VAL A 58 1.53 -10.33 4.47
N LEU A 59 1.72 -9.00 4.52
CA LEU A 59 2.15 -8.24 3.34
C LEU A 59 3.54 -8.67 2.84
N LYS A 60 4.47 -8.99 3.75
CA LYS A 60 5.78 -9.58 3.38
C LYS A 60 5.64 -10.94 2.74
N ALA A 61 4.81 -11.81 3.31
CA ALA A 61 4.64 -13.19 2.84
C ALA A 61 4.07 -13.27 1.42
N VAL A 62 3.25 -12.29 1.03
CA VAL A 62 2.71 -12.17 -0.34
C VAL A 62 3.60 -11.36 -1.29
N GLY A 63 4.78 -10.91 -0.83
CA GLY A 63 5.84 -10.36 -1.68
C GLY A 63 6.10 -8.86 -1.56
N TYR A 64 5.36 -8.12 -0.73
CA TYR A 64 5.66 -6.69 -0.52
C TYR A 64 6.85 -6.52 0.41
N SER A 65 7.80 -5.68 0.01
CA SER A 65 8.94 -5.32 0.84
C SER A 65 8.77 -3.90 1.41
N PRO A 66 8.91 -3.69 2.73
CA PRO A 66 8.92 -2.35 3.28
C PRO A 66 10.10 -1.55 2.76
N GLN A 67 9.89 -0.29 2.42
CA GLN A 67 10.92 0.61 1.93
C GLN A 67 10.83 2.00 2.56
N PRO A 68 11.94 2.76 2.60
CA PRO A 68 11.93 4.13 3.10
C PRO A 68 11.19 5.07 2.14
N VAL A 69 10.26 5.85 2.68
CA VAL A 69 9.48 6.86 1.96
C VAL A 69 9.67 8.22 2.62
N ARG A 70 10.00 9.24 1.82
CA ARG A 70 10.18 10.61 2.31
C ARG A 70 8.83 11.30 2.51
N VAL A 71 8.61 11.81 3.73
CA VAL A 71 7.41 12.51 4.16
C VAL A 71 7.83 13.83 4.81
N GLY A 72 7.76 14.91 4.03
CA GLY A 72 8.28 16.22 4.40
C GLY A 72 9.80 16.21 4.57
N ASP A 73 10.24 16.64 5.74
CA ASP A 73 11.62 16.62 6.24
C ASP A 73 12.06 15.25 6.78
N GLY A 74 11.12 14.31 6.97
CA GLY A 74 11.37 13.00 7.57
C GLY A 74 11.32 11.82 6.59
N VAL A 75 11.69 10.64 7.09
CA VAL A 75 11.57 9.35 6.39
C VAL A 75 10.75 8.40 7.26
N VAL A 76 9.84 7.64 6.63
CA VAL A 76 9.10 6.55 7.26
C VAL A 76 9.34 5.26 6.50
N ILE A 77 9.33 4.12 7.21
CA ILE A 77 9.29 2.82 6.55
C ILE A 77 7.84 2.47 6.26
N ALA A 78 7.55 2.11 5.02
CA ALA A 78 6.19 1.84 4.55
C ALA A 78 6.18 0.72 3.50
N PHE A 79 5.03 0.07 3.35
CA PHE A 79 4.73 -0.65 2.11
C PHE A 79 4.24 0.36 1.09
N VAL A 80 4.71 0.24 -0.16
CA VAL A 80 4.29 1.08 -1.27
C VAL A 80 3.67 0.15 -2.29
N ILE A 81 2.42 0.43 -2.63
CA ILE A 81 1.62 -0.39 -3.54
C ILE A 81 1.31 0.49 -4.74
N PRO A 82 1.99 0.27 -5.88
CA PRO A 82 1.70 0.98 -7.11
C PRO A 82 0.30 0.63 -7.60
N ALA A 83 -0.46 1.63 -8.06
CA ALA A 83 -1.81 1.43 -8.58
C ALA A 83 -1.84 0.62 -9.89
N ASN A 84 -0.70 0.32 -10.51
CA ASN A 84 -0.58 -0.47 -11.75
C ASN A 84 -0.04 -1.90 -11.50
N GLU A 85 0.71 -2.14 -10.41
CA GLU A 85 1.36 -3.43 -10.12
C GLU A 85 0.55 -4.30 -9.13
N GLY A 86 -0.65 -3.88 -8.73
CA GLY A 86 -1.54 -4.63 -7.81
C GLY A 86 -1.98 -6.03 -8.29
N ILE A 87 -1.66 -6.37 -9.55
CA ILE A 87 -2.02 -7.63 -10.24
C ILE A 87 -1.55 -8.89 -9.48
N ALA A 88 -0.52 -8.78 -8.63
CA ALA A 88 0.07 -9.93 -7.94
C ALA A 88 -0.80 -10.51 -6.80
N ILE A 89 -1.63 -9.69 -6.13
CA ILE A 89 -2.60 -10.18 -5.13
C ILE A 89 -3.96 -10.40 -5.78
N ASP A 90 -4.45 -9.38 -6.49
CA ASP A 90 -5.80 -9.37 -7.06
C ASP A 90 -5.86 -8.37 -8.23
N PRO A 91 -6.42 -8.78 -9.37
CA PRO A 91 -6.48 -7.94 -10.58
C PRO A 91 -7.32 -6.67 -10.43
N HIS A 92 -8.22 -6.57 -9.44
CA HIS A 92 -9.07 -5.41 -9.18
C HIS A 92 -8.44 -4.39 -8.23
N LEU A 93 -7.30 -4.70 -7.59
CA LEU A 93 -6.64 -3.78 -6.65
C LEU A 93 -6.25 -2.46 -7.32
N PRO A 94 -5.65 -2.47 -8.53
CA PRO A 94 -5.40 -1.28 -9.33
C PRO A 94 -6.60 -0.34 -9.43
N GLU A 95 -7.74 -0.89 -9.86
CA GLU A 95 -8.96 -0.13 -10.10
C GLU A 95 -9.50 0.50 -8.81
N LEU A 96 -9.47 -0.24 -7.70
CA LEU A 96 -9.89 0.27 -6.39
C LEU A 96 -9.01 1.42 -5.90
N ILE A 97 -7.68 1.30 -6.04
CA ILE A 97 -6.74 2.36 -5.65
C ILE A 97 -7.03 3.63 -6.45
N LEU A 98 -7.16 3.53 -7.78
CA LEU A 98 -7.43 4.66 -8.65
C LEU A 98 -8.80 5.28 -8.37
N LYS A 99 -9.83 4.47 -8.16
CA LYS A 99 -11.17 4.96 -7.81
C LYS A 99 -11.17 5.72 -6.49
N ALA A 100 -10.44 5.22 -5.47
CA ALA A 100 -10.28 5.92 -4.21
C ALA A 100 -9.47 7.22 -4.35
N TYR A 101 -8.48 7.26 -5.26
CA TYR A 101 -7.68 8.45 -5.53
C TYR A 101 -8.47 9.55 -6.26
N HIS A 102 -9.25 9.20 -7.28
CA HIS A 102 -9.96 10.21 -8.08
C HIS A 102 -11.16 10.82 -7.35
N GLY A 103 -11.62 10.20 -6.26
CA GLY A 103 -12.92 10.53 -5.66
C GLY A 103 -14.03 10.03 -6.58
N SER A 104 -15.03 9.34 -6.01
CA SER A 104 -16.15 8.82 -6.80
C SER A 104 -16.94 9.92 -7.51
#